data_AF-A0AB38EF93-F1
#
_entry.id   AF-A0AB38EF93-F1
#
_cell.length_a   1.000
_cell.length_b   1.000
_cell.length_c   1.000
_cell.angle_alpha   90.00
_cell.angle_beta   90.00
_cell.angle_gamma   90.00
#
_symmetry.space_group_name_H-M   'P 1'
#
loop_
_entity.id
_entity.type
_entity.pdbx_description
1 polymer ?
#
loop_
_entity_poly.entity_id
_entity_poly.type
_entity_poly.pdbx_seq_one_letter_code
_entity_poly.pdbx_strand_id
1 'polypeptide(L)'
;METTDGAATAALNALCHDIREYSIYQAIPLILQMLRGIHPDADDQGIHDFLELRANPGLGFPGSDIDCMALFYEQGHVHVRLDLNVMSLTGSGSPLPAFYAEQALEDRDKPNTTRDFVDIFNHRLQKLMVPVWRKYRYHAAFTTGATDPFSEQLFALIGLHGERIRETTGLTLLLRNSTASEEPIAG
;
A
#
# COMPACT_ATOMS: atom_id res chain seq x y z
N MET A 1 27.43 -3.51 -8.78
CA MET A 1 26.05 -3.97 -8.55
C MET A 1 25.57 -3.31 -7.25
N GLU A 2 25.63 -1.97 -7.21
CA GLU A 2 25.57 -1.16 -5.96
C GLU A 2 24.78 0.16 -6.17
N THR A 3 24.23 0.37 -7.36
CA THR A 3 23.63 1.65 -7.78
C THR A 3 22.11 1.68 -7.64
N THR A 4 21.45 0.52 -7.58
CA THR A 4 19.98 0.41 -7.56
C THR A 4 19.42 0.67 -6.16
N ASP A 5 20.07 0.14 -5.12
CA ASP A 5 19.65 0.30 -3.72
C ASP A 5 19.75 1.76 -3.26
N GLY A 6 20.80 2.47 -3.71
CA GLY A 6 20.99 3.89 -3.44
C GLY A 6 19.93 4.77 -4.09
N ALA A 7 19.51 4.45 -5.32
CA ALA A 7 18.47 5.20 -6.04
C ALA A 7 17.08 5.01 -5.39
N ALA A 8 16.72 3.78 -5.02
CA ALA A 8 15.45 3.49 -4.36
C ALA A 8 15.39 4.11 -2.95
N THR A 9 16.50 4.09 -2.20
CA THR A 9 16.59 4.76 -0.89
C THR A 9 16.50 6.28 -1.03
N ALA A 10 17.10 6.87 -2.06
CA ALA A 10 16.96 8.31 -2.34
C ALA A 10 15.50 8.68 -2.69
N ALA A 11 14.81 7.84 -3.46
CA ALA A 11 13.40 8.04 -3.80
C ALA A 11 12.48 7.95 -2.56
N LEU A 12 12.73 7.02 -1.63
CA LEU A 12 12.00 6.95 -0.36
C LEU A 12 12.21 8.20 0.50
N ASN A 13 13.42 8.74 0.51
CA ASN A 13 13.72 10.00 1.22
C ASN A 13 12.97 11.18 0.61
N ALA A 14 12.89 11.27 -0.71
CA ALA A 14 12.11 12.30 -1.39
C ALA A 14 10.60 12.16 -1.07
N LEU A 15 10.08 10.93 -1.15
CA LEU A 15 8.68 10.63 -0.87
C LEU A 15 8.26 11.00 0.56
N CYS A 16 9.18 10.93 1.53
CA CYS A 16 8.94 11.34 2.91
C CYS A 16 8.44 12.80 3.03
N HIS A 17 8.91 13.69 2.16
CA HIS A 17 8.55 15.11 2.20
C HIS A 17 7.13 15.36 1.67
N ASP A 18 6.74 14.64 0.62
CA ASP A 18 5.49 14.87 -0.11
C ASP A 18 4.40 13.83 0.21
N ILE A 19 4.65 12.91 1.16
CA ILE A 19 3.76 11.77 1.44
C ILE A 19 2.32 12.17 1.77
N ARG A 20 2.12 13.36 2.35
CA ARG A 20 0.79 13.88 2.73
C ARG A 20 -0.10 14.18 1.52
N GLU A 21 0.49 14.35 0.34
CA GLU A 21 -0.25 14.58 -0.92
C GLU A 21 -0.79 13.28 -1.52
N TYR A 22 -0.28 12.13 -1.05
CA TYR A 22 -0.69 10.82 -1.55
C TYR A 22 -1.83 10.23 -0.71
N SER A 23 -2.77 9.58 -1.39
CA SER A 23 -3.71 8.67 -0.71
C SER A 23 -3.00 7.38 -0.28
N ILE A 24 -3.53 6.72 0.75
CA ILE A 24 -3.01 5.41 1.19
C ILE A 24 -2.99 4.36 0.06
N TYR A 25 -3.95 4.45 -0.87
CA TYR A 25 -4.07 3.54 -2.01
C TYR A 25 -3.01 3.75 -3.09
N GLN A 26 -2.33 4.90 -3.08
CA GLN A 26 -1.19 5.19 -3.96
C GLN A 26 0.14 4.99 -3.23
N ALA A 27 0.24 5.49 -2.00
CA ALA A 27 1.46 5.46 -1.21
C ALA A 27 1.92 4.02 -0.90
N ILE A 28 1.03 3.15 -0.41
CA ILE A 28 1.44 1.79 -0.02
C ILE A 28 1.97 0.99 -1.22
N PRO A 29 1.27 0.90 -2.37
CA PRO A 29 1.82 0.21 -3.53
C PRO A 29 3.16 0.78 -4.01
N LEU A 30 3.31 2.10 -4.01
CA LEU A 30 4.56 2.77 -4.40
C LEU A 30 5.71 2.41 -3.46
N ILE A 31 5.47 2.47 -2.15
CA ILE A 31 6.45 2.11 -1.13
C ILE A 31 6.82 0.63 -1.23
N LEU A 32 5.86 -0.26 -1.40
CA LEU A 32 6.13 -1.70 -1.59
C LEU A 32 6.94 -1.96 -2.86
N GLN A 33 6.68 -1.23 -3.95
CA GLN A 33 7.47 -1.32 -5.17
C GLN A 33 8.93 -0.86 -4.94
N MET A 34 9.13 0.24 -4.21
CA MET A 34 10.48 0.73 -3.86
C MET A 34 11.20 -0.25 -2.93
N LEU A 35 10.51 -0.79 -1.92
CA LEU A 35 11.06 -1.79 -1.00
C LEU A 35 11.47 -3.07 -1.73
N ARG A 36 10.72 -3.53 -2.73
CA ARG A 36 11.12 -4.68 -3.58
C ARG A 36 12.42 -4.43 -4.33
N GLY A 37 12.71 -3.18 -4.68
CA GLY A 37 13.97 -2.80 -5.31
C GLY A 37 15.16 -2.82 -4.35
N ILE A 38 14.93 -2.58 -3.05
CA ILE A 38 15.96 -2.56 -2.00
C ILE A 38 16.18 -3.95 -1.40
N HIS A 39 15.12 -4.75 -1.29
CA HIS A 39 15.12 -6.08 -0.69
C HIS A 39 14.71 -7.15 -1.72
N PRO A 40 15.57 -7.45 -2.72
CA PRO A 40 15.24 -8.40 -3.78
C PRO A 40 15.08 -9.85 -3.28
N ASP A 41 15.66 -10.17 -2.12
CA ASP A 41 15.60 -11.50 -1.51
C ASP A 41 14.28 -11.77 -0.75
N ALA A 42 13.47 -10.74 -0.52
CA ALA A 42 12.20 -10.86 0.17
C ALA A 42 11.11 -11.38 -0.78
N ASP A 43 10.31 -12.34 -0.32
CA ASP A 43 9.14 -12.79 -1.04
C ASP A 43 7.98 -11.77 -0.94
N ASP A 44 6.89 -12.02 -1.67
CA ASP A 44 5.74 -11.12 -1.71
C ASP A 44 5.08 -10.92 -0.33
N GLN A 45 5.25 -11.85 0.61
CA GLN A 45 4.68 -11.73 1.94
C GLN A 45 5.65 -11.01 2.88
N GLY A 46 6.94 -11.37 2.84
CA GLY A 46 8.01 -10.81 3.63
C GLY A 46 8.32 -9.36 3.28
N ILE A 47 8.01 -8.91 2.05
CA ILE A 47 8.16 -7.50 1.71
C ILE A 47 7.30 -6.58 2.59
N HIS A 48 6.15 -7.09 3.06
CA HIS A 48 5.29 -6.34 3.95
C HIS A 48 5.83 -6.23 5.38
N ASP A 49 6.85 -7.00 5.75
CA ASP A 49 7.47 -6.92 7.08
C ASP A 49 8.41 -5.71 7.16
N PHE A 50 8.86 -5.15 6.02
CA PHE A 50 9.58 -3.89 5.95
C PHE A 50 8.67 -2.65 5.99
N LEU A 51 7.35 -2.83 6.05
CA LEU A 51 6.37 -1.75 6.11
C LEU A 51 5.59 -1.79 7.43
N GLU A 52 5.89 -0.84 8.31
CA GLU A 52 5.19 -0.64 9.57
C GLU A 52 4.08 0.40 9.41
N LEU A 53 2.83 -0.02 9.59
CA LEU A 53 1.67 0.87 9.64
C LEU A 53 1.28 1.14 11.08
N ARG A 54 1.14 2.41 11.46
CA ARG A 54 0.68 2.86 12.77
C ARG A 54 -0.47 3.84 12.64
N ALA A 55 -1.26 3.94 13.70
CA ALA A 55 -2.24 4.99 13.83
C ALA A 55 -1.63 6.28 14.38
N ASN A 56 -2.10 7.41 13.86
CA ASN A 56 -1.84 8.70 14.49
C ASN A 56 -2.76 8.87 15.73
N PRO A 57 -2.21 8.99 16.95
CA PRO A 57 -3.01 9.21 18.16
C PRO A 57 -3.52 10.65 18.30
N GLY A 58 -3.15 11.55 17.38
CA GLY A 58 -3.53 12.96 17.44
C GLY A 58 -5.05 13.18 17.46
N LEU A 59 -5.50 14.12 18.29
CA LEU A 59 -6.91 14.55 18.37
C LEU A 59 -7.25 15.68 17.38
N GLY A 60 -6.29 16.13 16.59
CA GLY A 60 -6.53 17.11 15.53
C GLY A 60 -7.34 16.50 14.38
N PHE A 61 -8.08 17.36 13.67
CA PHE A 61 -8.73 16.96 12.42
C PHE A 61 -7.66 16.72 11.35
N PRO A 62 -7.62 15.53 10.73
CA PRO A 62 -6.61 15.22 9.72
C PRO A 62 -6.93 15.92 8.39
N GLY A 63 -5.91 16.48 7.74
CA GLY A 63 -6.02 17.04 6.39
C GLY A 63 -5.71 16.04 5.26
N SER A 64 -5.19 14.86 5.60
CA SER A 64 -4.72 13.83 4.68
C SER A 64 -4.85 12.44 5.28
N ASP A 65 -4.88 11.40 4.44
CA ASP A 65 -4.94 10.00 4.90
C ASP A 65 -3.69 9.60 5.70
N ILE A 66 -2.54 10.17 5.34
CA ILE A 66 -1.22 9.89 5.91
C ILE A 66 -0.75 11.11 6.69
N ASP A 67 -0.34 10.91 7.94
CA ASP A 67 0.23 11.95 8.81
C ASP A 67 1.71 12.16 8.51
N CYS A 68 2.50 11.09 8.48
CA CYS A 68 3.91 11.17 8.12
C CYS A 68 4.46 9.81 7.70
N MET A 69 5.66 9.85 7.13
CA MET A 69 6.47 8.69 6.81
C MET A 69 7.81 8.84 7.52
N ALA A 70 8.37 7.74 8.00
CA ALA A 70 9.72 7.70 8.56
C ALA A 70 10.48 6.48 8.03
N LEU A 71 11.77 6.65 7.80
CA LEU A 71 12.68 5.58 7.45
C LEU A 71 13.51 5.22 8.68
N PHE A 72 13.68 3.93 8.92
CA PHE A 72 14.53 3.44 9.99
C PHE A 72 15.27 2.18 9.56
N TYR A 73 16.37 1.88 10.23
CA TYR A 73 17.16 0.70 9.97
C TYR A 73 16.98 -0.30 11.10
N GLU A 74 16.58 -1.52 10.76
CA GLU A 74 16.43 -2.62 11.70
C GLU A 74 17.11 -3.86 11.11
N GLN A 75 17.96 -4.52 11.90
CA GLN A 75 18.73 -5.69 11.48
C GLN A 75 19.53 -5.52 10.16
N GLY A 76 19.95 -4.29 9.84
CA GLY A 76 20.69 -3.99 8.61
C GLY A 76 19.80 -3.75 7.38
N HIS A 77 18.48 -3.83 7.52
CA HIS A 77 17.50 -3.59 6.47
C HIS A 77 16.83 -2.21 6.64
N VAL A 78 16.44 -1.60 5.53
CA VAL A 78 15.62 -0.37 5.53
C VAL A 78 14.16 -0.74 5.76
N HIS A 79 13.54 -0.13 6.75
CA HIS A 79 12.11 -0.22 7.04
C HIS A 79 11.44 1.15 6.85
N VAL A 80 10.17 1.11 6.46
CA VAL A 80 9.33 2.28 6.28
C VAL A 80 8.23 2.23 7.34
N ARG A 81 8.08 3.30 8.11
CA ARG A 81 6.94 3.53 9.00
C ARG A 81 6.00 4.55 8.37
N LEU A 82 4.71 4.26 8.36
CA LEU A 82 3.65 5.20 8.00
C LEU A 82 2.73 5.42 9.20
N ASP A 83 2.54 6.67 9.58
CA ASP A 83 1.50 7.06 10.52
C ASP A 83 0.27 7.48 9.74
N LEU A 84 -0.85 6.82 9.99
CA LEU A 84 -2.09 6.96 9.24
C LEU A 84 -3.19 7.60 10.10
N ASN A 85 -3.96 8.49 9.47
CA ASN A 85 -5.13 9.13 10.08
C ASN A 85 -6.42 8.35 9.79
N VAL A 86 -6.38 7.41 8.83
CA VAL A 86 -7.54 6.62 8.38
C VAL A 86 -7.65 5.29 9.11
N MET A 87 -8.89 4.84 9.29
CA MET A 87 -9.23 3.53 9.88
C MET A 87 -8.41 3.25 11.15
N SER A 88 -8.43 4.22 12.06
CA SER A 88 -7.69 4.17 13.32
C SER A 88 -8.63 3.96 14.50
N LEU A 89 -8.20 3.13 15.45
CA LEU A 89 -8.82 2.94 16.75
C LEU A 89 -8.29 3.93 17.81
N THR A 90 -7.35 4.79 17.45
CA THR A 90 -6.84 5.90 18.29
C THR A 90 -6.94 7.24 17.53
N GLY A 91 -6.85 8.35 18.26
CA GLY A 91 -6.92 9.70 17.66
C GLY A 91 -8.35 10.21 17.42
N SER A 92 -8.44 11.30 16.66
CA SER A 92 -9.68 12.09 16.48
C SER A 92 -10.85 11.33 15.86
N GLY A 93 -10.57 10.35 15.00
CA GLY A 93 -11.56 9.52 14.31
C GLY A 93 -11.89 8.21 15.04
N SER A 94 -11.39 8.00 16.25
CA SER A 94 -11.54 6.72 16.94
C SER A 94 -13.01 6.42 17.30
N PRO A 95 -13.50 5.20 17.01
CA PRO A 95 -14.81 4.74 17.49
C PRO A 95 -14.77 4.28 18.96
N LEU A 96 -13.59 4.19 19.57
CA LEU A 96 -13.45 3.74 20.95
C LEU A 96 -13.85 4.85 21.93
N PRO A 97 -14.26 4.49 23.16
CA PRO A 97 -14.47 5.47 24.22
C PRO A 97 -13.27 6.41 24.40
N ALA A 98 -13.55 7.69 24.66
CA ALA A 98 -12.55 8.76 24.72
C ALA A 98 -11.37 8.46 25.65
N PHE A 99 -11.59 7.73 26.76
CA PHE A 99 -10.52 7.38 27.70
C PHE A 99 -9.38 6.58 27.05
N TYR A 100 -9.67 5.73 26.05
CA TYR A 100 -8.62 5.00 25.33
C TYR A 100 -7.79 5.93 24.44
N ALA A 101 -8.45 6.89 23.79
CA ALA A 101 -7.78 7.89 22.96
C ALA A 101 -6.92 8.83 23.82
N GLU A 102 -7.42 9.26 24.98
CA GLU A 102 -6.67 10.08 25.94
C GLU A 102 -5.46 9.34 26.49
N GLN A 103 -5.61 8.05 26.86
CA GLN A 103 -4.49 7.21 27.27
C GLN A 103 -3.46 7.05 26.14
N ALA A 104 -3.89 6.94 24.88
CA ALA A 104 -3.00 6.80 23.75
C ALA A 104 -2.36 8.11 23.27
N LEU A 105 -2.83 9.27 23.74
CA LEU A 105 -2.37 10.62 23.35
C LEU A 105 -1.03 11.01 24.00
N GLU A 106 -0.52 10.21 24.93
CA GLU A 106 0.78 10.45 25.58
C GLU A 106 1.93 10.56 24.56
N ASP A 107 3.04 11.13 25.02
CA ASP A 107 4.22 11.43 24.22
C ASP A 107 4.67 10.23 23.37
N ARG A 108 4.92 10.45 22.07
CA ARG A 108 5.22 9.38 21.11
C ARG A 108 6.51 8.62 21.46
N ASP A 109 7.42 9.29 22.17
CA ASP A 109 8.70 8.74 22.60
C ASP A 109 8.61 7.97 23.93
N LYS A 110 7.44 7.96 24.57
CA LYS A 110 7.20 7.19 25.79
C LYS A 110 6.49 5.88 25.47
N PRO A 111 6.95 4.75 26.04
CA PRO A 111 6.23 3.50 25.89
C PRO A 111 4.84 3.64 26.50
N ASN A 112 3.82 3.32 25.70
CA ASN A 112 2.44 3.42 26.12
C ASN A 112 1.72 2.12 25.80
N THR A 113 1.47 1.32 26.84
CA THR A 113 0.91 -0.03 26.69
C THR A 113 -0.45 -0.04 25.99
N THR A 114 -1.30 0.97 26.25
CA THR A 114 -2.62 1.07 25.59
C THR A 114 -2.45 1.32 24.11
N ARG A 115 -1.57 2.25 23.72
CA ARG A 115 -1.27 2.53 22.33
C ARG A 115 -0.66 1.32 21.63
N ASP A 116 0.37 0.72 22.20
CA ASP A 116 1.05 -0.44 21.61
C ASP A 116 0.09 -1.61 21.39
N PHE A 117 -0.82 -1.84 22.34
CA PHE A 117 -1.87 -2.84 22.21
C PHE A 117 -2.85 -2.52 21.07
N VAL A 118 -3.34 -1.28 20.99
CA VAL A 118 -4.29 -0.88 19.95
C VAL A 118 -3.63 -0.83 18.56
N ASP A 119 -2.34 -0.50 18.50
CA ASP A 119 -1.57 -0.46 17.25
C ASP A 119 -1.43 -1.84 16.58
N ILE A 120 -1.48 -2.94 17.32
CA ILE A 120 -1.56 -4.30 16.73
C ILE A 120 -2.81 -4.42 15.84
N PHE A 121 -3.94 -3.88 16.28
CA PHE A 121 -5.18 -3.91 15.52
C PHE A 121 -5.16 -2.91 14.37
N ASN A 122 -4.66 -1.69 14.61
CA ASN A 122 -4.53 -0.68 13.57
C ASN A 122 -3.65 -1.17 12.43
N HIS A 123 -2.48 -1.74 12.75
CA HIS A 123 -1.55 -2.30 11.77
C HIS A 123 -2.24 -3.32 10.87
N ARG A 124 -2.98 -4.27 11.45
CA ARG A 124 -3.70 -5.29 10.69
C ARG A 124 -4.84 -4.70 9.86
N LEU A 125 -5.63 -3.79 10.43
CA LEU A 125 -6.77 -3.17 9.76
C LEU A 125 -6.31 -2.34 8.54
N GLN A 126 -5.29 -1.51 8.73
CA GLN A 126 -4.73 -0.65 7.70
C GLN A 126 -4.07 -1.47 6.58
N LYS A 127 -3.36 -2.56 6.93
CA LYS A 127 -2.77 -3.48 5.95
C LYS A 127 -3.82 -4.14 5.05
N LEU A 128 -5.05 -4.32 5.54
CA LEU A 128 -6.16 -4.89 4.76
C LEU A 128 -6.85 -3.88 3.84
N MET A 129 -6.64 -2.57 4.03
CA MET A 129 -7.34 -1.55 3.23
C MET A 129 -7.01 -1.64 1.74
N VAL A 130 -5.73 -1.77 1.40
CA VAL A 130 -5.27 -1.85 0.00
C VAL A 130 -5.81 -3.08 -0.72
N PRO A 131 -5.68 -4.33 -0.19
CA PRO A 131 -6.23 -5.50 -0.87
C PRO A 131 -7.76 -5.47 -0.96
N VAL A 132 -8.47 -4.96 0.06
CA VAL A 132 -9.94 -4.82 0.02
C VAL A 132 -10.36 -3.82 -1.06
N TRP A 133 -9.69 -2.67 -1.13
CA TRP A 133 -9.96 -1.67 -2.15
C TRP A 133 -9.70 -2.18 -3.57
N ARG A 134 -8.58 -2.90 -3.76
CA ARG A 134 -8.22 -3.52 -5.04
C ARG A 134 -9.22 -4.59 -5.47
N LYS A 135 -9.73 -5.39 -4.52
CA LYS A 135 -10.69 -6.47 -4.80
C LYS A 135 -11.98 -6.00 -5.48
N TYR A 136 -12.45 -4.80 -5.18
CA TYR A 136 -13.70 -4.26 -5.73
C TYR A 136 -13.51 -3.27 -6.89
N ARG A 137 -12.26 -3.02 -7.32
CA ARG A 137 -11.95 -2.08 -8.40
C ARG A 137 -11.18 -2.78 -9.51
N TYR A 138 -11.91 -3.26 -10.52
CA TYR A 138 -11.36 -3.99 -11.65
C TYR A 138 -10.21 -3.25 -12.34
N HIS A 139 -10.34 -1.93 -12.58
CA HIS A 139 -9.27 -1.12 -13.19
C HIS A 139 -7.95 -1.14 -12.39
N ALA A 140 -8.00 -1.30 -11.06
CA ALA A 140 -6.80 -1.38 -10.22
C ALA A 140 -6.28 -2.82 -10.04
N ALA A 141 -7.12 -3.82 -10.29
CA ALA A 141 -6.78 -5.24 -10.23
C ALA A 141 -6.34 -5.81 -11.59
N PHE A 142 -6.68 -5.14 -12.68
CA PHE A 142 -6.39 -5.55 -14.04
C PHE A 142 -4.89 -5.71 -14.24
N THR A 143 -4.50 -6.89 -14.69
CA THR A 143 -3.14 -7.16 -15.14
C THR A 143 -3.14 -7.18 -16.66
N THR A 144 -2.13 -6.56 -17.28
CA THR A 144 -1.99 -6.53 -18.74
C THR A 144 -2.07 -7.94 -19.32
N GLY A 145 -2.94 -8.11 -20.32
CA GLY A 145 -3.25 -9.43 -20.89
C GLY A 145 -4.41 -10.16 -20.19
N ALA A 146 -5.10 -9.52 -19.24
CA ALA A 146 -6.27 -10.06 -18.55
C ALA A 146 -6.00 -11.43 -17.88
N THR A 147 -4.81 -11.55 -17.28
CA THR A 147 -4.35 -12.75 -16.56
C THR A 147 -4.72 -12.73 -15.08
N ASP A 148 -5.44 -11.71 -14.63
CA ASP A 148 -5.89 -11.62 -13.24
C ASP A 148 -7.04 -12.62 -12.95
N PRO A 149 -7.19 -13.07 -11.69
CA PRO A 149 -8.20 -14.08 -11.34
C PRO A 149 -9.64 -13.67 -11.66
N PHE A 150 -9.95 -12.36 -11.66
CA PHE A 150 -11.29 -11.88 -11.99
C PHE A 150 -11.53 -11.93 -13.50
N SER A 151 -10.55 -11.53 -14.30
CA SER A 151 -10.55 -11.72 -15.76
C SER A 151 -10.71 -13.18 -16.15
N GLU A 152 -10.01 -14.11 -15.50
CA GLU A 152 -10.19 -15.56 -15.73
C GLU A 152 -11.62 -16.03 -15.46
N GLN A 153 -12.25 -15.53 -14.39
CA GLN A 153 -13.65 -15.82 -14.07
C GLN A 153 -14.61 -15.23 -15.12
N LEU A 154 -14.35 -14.01 -15.59
CA LEU A 154 -15.12 -13.38 -16.66
C LEU A 154 -14.98 -14.15 -17.99
N PHE A 155 -13.77 -14.60 -18.33
CA PHE A 155 -13.53 -15.45 -19.49
C PHE A 155 -14.25 -16.79 -19.37
N ALA A 156 -14.27 -17.39 -18.18
CA ALA A 156 -15.03 -18.61 -17.93
C ALA A 156 -16.54 -18.42 -18.15
N LEU A 157 -17.10 -17.27 -17.75
CA LEU A 157 -18.52 -16.95 -17.95
C LEU A 157 -18.91 -16.86 -19.44
N ILE A 158 -18.00 -16.36 -20.30
CA ILE A 158 -18.25 -16.25 -21.75
C ILE A 158 -17.74 -17.46 -22.55
N GLY A 159 -17.37 -18.56 -21.86
CA GLY A 159 -16.94 -19.80 -22.50
C GLY A 159 -15.50 -19.79 -23.05
N LEU A 160 -14.70 -18.79 -22.69
CA LEU A 160 -13.29 -18.64 -23.08
C LEU A 160 -12.33 -19.08 -21.97
N HIS A 161 -12.73 -20.08 -21.18
CA HIS A 161 -11.88 -20.60 -20.11
C HIS A 161 -10.64 -21.30 -20.67
N GLY A 162 -9.45 -20.76 -20.38
CA GLY A 162 -8.17 -21.37 -20.75
C GLY A 162 -7.40 -20.61 -21.84
N GLU A 163 -6.08 -20.56 -21.68
CA GLU A 163 -5.11 -19.90 -22.56
C GLU A 163 -5.28 -20.26 -24.04
N ARG A 164 -5.37 -21.57 -24.37
CA ARG A 164 -5.45 -22.05 -25.76
C ARG A 164 -6.68 -21.52 -26.53
N ILE A 165 -7.80 -21.30 -25.85
CA ILE A 165 -9.03 -20.78 -26.47
C ILE A 165 -8.89 -19.27 -26.72
N ARG A 166 -8.22 -18.55 -25.81
CA ARG A 166 -7.98 -17.10 -25.92
C ARG A 166 -6.95 -16.76 -26.99
N GLU A 167 -5.90 -17.58 -27.14
CA GLU A 167 -4.93 -17.46 -28.23
C GLU A 167 -5.57 -17.65 -29.60
N THR A 168 -6.48 -18.63 -29.72
CA THR A 168 -7.21 -18.92 -30.97
C THR A 168 -8.16 -17.78 -31.37
N THR A 169 -8.68 -17.03 -30.39
CA THR A 169 -9.63 -15.91 -30.62
C THR A 169 -8.91 -14.57 -30.88
N GLY A 170 -7.58 -14.49 -30.71
CA GLY A 170 -6.79 -13.26 -30.90
C GLY A 170 -6.96 -12.19 -29.80
N LEU A 171 -7.74 -12.47 -28.76
CA LEU A 171 -8.06 -11.53 -27.68
C LEU A 171 -6.84 -11.18 -26.82
N THR A 172 -5.92 -12.13 -26.63
CA THR A 172 -4.67 -11.91 -25.90
C THR A 172 -3.79 -10.84 -26.57
N LEU A 173 -3.83 -10.74 -27.91
CA LEU A 173 -3.08 -9.73 -28.67
C LEU A 173 -3.76 -8.36 -28.61
N LEU A 174 -5.10 -8.30 -28.65
CA LEU A 174 -5.85 -7.05 -28.54
C LEU A 174 -5.75 -6.42 -27.14
N LEU A 175 -5.81 -7.23 -26.09
CA LEU A 175 -5.67 -6.77 -24.70
C LEU A 175 -4.22 -6.42 -24.32
N ARG A 176 -3.23 -6.90 -25.08
CA ARG A 176 -1.83 -6.45 -24.98
C ARG A 176 -1.57 -5.13 -25.72
N ASN A 177 -2.21 -4.91 -26.86
CA ASN A 177 -1.96 -3.74 -27.70
C ASN A 177 -2.83 -2.53 -27.34
N SER A 178 -3.94 -2.71 -26.61
CA SER A 178 -4.84 -1.62 -26.19
C SER A 178 -4.20 -0.57 -25.28
N THR A 179 -3.12 -0.89 -24.57
CA THR A 179 -2.42 0.07 -23.67
C THR A 179 -1.21 0.72 -24.33
N ALA A 180 -0.90 0.38 -25.59
CA ALA A 180 0.15 1.04 -26.36
C ALA A 180 -0.33 2.32 -27.08
N SER A 181 -1.63 2.64 -26.97
CA SER A 181 -2.26 3.81 -27.63
C SER A 181 -2.64 4.95 -26.68
N GLU A 182 -2.25 4.89 -25.41
CA GLU A 182 -2.28 6.07 -24.52
C GLU A 182 -0.91 6.76 -24.54
N GLU A 183 -0.65 7.54 -25.60
CA GLU A 183 0.35 8.61 -25.54
C GLU A 183 -0.09 9.68 -24.53
N PRO A 184 0.86 10.31 -23.81
CA PRO A 184 0.53 11.38 -22.88
C PRO A 184 0.06 12.59 -23.69
N ILE A 185 -1.18 13.03 -23.42
CA ILE A 185 -1.64 14.33 -23.90
C ILE A 185 -0.83 15.37 -23.13
N ALA A 186 0.20 15.89 -23.78
CA ALA A 186 0.87 17.10 -23.37
C ALA A 186 -0.13 18.27 -23.37
N GLY A 187 -0.24 18.94 -22.23
CA GLY A 187 -1.04 20.15 -22.00
C GLY A 187 -0.79 20.70 -20.62
#